data_AF-A0A922FPG1-F1
#
_entry.id   AF-A0A922FPG1-F1
#
_cell.length_a   1.000
_cell.length_b   1.000
_cell.length_c   1.000
_cell.angle_alpha   90.00
_cell.angle_beta   90.00
_cell.angle_gamma   90.00
#
_symmetry.space_group_name_H-M   'P 1'
#
loop_
_entity.id
_entity.type
_entity.pdbx_description
1 polymer ?
#
loop_
_entity_poly.entity_id
_entity_poly.type
_entity_poly.pdbx_seq_one_letter_code
_entity_poly.pdbx_strand_id
1 'polypeptide(L)'
;MSFLRRRKVPKTQNLGPQEIEGEGEHGDMKTKPRPKLKEPKRWSCVDSCCWSIGCICSIWWFLLFLYNAMPASFPQYVTEAITGPLPDPPGLKLRKEGLTAKHPVVFVPGIVTGGLELWEGQQCAEGLFRKRLWGGTFGELYKRPLCWVEHLSLDNETGLDPSGIRVRPVSGLVAADYFAPGYFVWAVLIANLARIGYEEKTMYMAAYDWRLSFQNTEVRDQTLSRIKSNIELMVATNGGRKVVVIPHSMGVLYFLHFMKWVEAPAPMGGGGGSDWCARHIKAVMNIGAPFLGVPKAVAGLFSIEVKDIAIARAFAPGVLDKDVFSLQTLQHMMRMTRTWDSTMSMIPKGGDTIWGGLDWSPEGDFDCCARKLKNNDAQTADQSGKGSLGSTKRVNYGRIISFGKEVADIHSSKIERVDFRGAIKGDNLINTTKCDVWTEYHEMGIEGVKAVADYKVYTAGSILDLLNFVAPKLMARGDAHFSHGIAENLDDPKYEHYKYWSNPLETK
;
A
#
# COMPACT_ATOMS: atom_id res chain seq x y z
N MET A 1 -25.92 -37.79 62.61
CA MET A 1 -25.23 -36.52 62.28
C MET A 1 -25.65 -36.04 60.90
N SER A 2 -26.02 -34.75 60.82
CA SER A 2 -25.95 -33.82 59.67
C SER A 2 -26.40 -34.32 58.29
N PHE A 3 -27.65 -34.14 57.85
CA PHE A 3 -28.29 -32.93 57.29
C PHE A 3 -27.65 -32.29 56.04
N LEU A 4 -27.98 -32.88 54.89
CA LEU A 4 -28.26 -32.19 53.62
C LEU A 4 -29.78 -31.99 53.50
N ARG A 5 -30.29 -30.76 53.28
CA ARG A 5 -31.38 -30.45 52.31
C ARG A 5 -32.00 -29.06 52.46
N ARG A 6 -32.38 -28.56 51.25
CA ARG A 6 -33.63 -27.84 50.88
C ARG A 6 -33.66 -26.32 51.16
N ARG A 7 -34.37 -25.50 50.38
CA ARG A 7 -35.61 -25.77 49.63
C ARG A 7 -35.90 -24.72 48.54
N LYS A 8 -36.55 -25.20 47.47
CA LYS A 8 -37.38 -24.44 46.53
C LYS A 8 -38.69 -23.97 47.16
N VAL A 9 -39.23 -22.91 46.54
CA VAL A 9 -40.55 -22.25 46.59
C VAL A 9 -41.77 -23.20 46.72
N PRO A 10 -42.88 -22.70 47.29
CA PRO A 10 -44.16 -22.71 46.56
C PRO A 10 -44.97 -21.40 46.64
N LYS A 11 -45.85 -21.22 45.64
CA LYS A 11 -46.90 -20.20 45.44
C LYS A 11 -47.94 -20.20 46.58
N THR A 12 -48.76 -19.14 46.72
CA THR A 12 -50.21 -19.09 46.37
C THR A 12 -50.89 -17.74 46.78
N GLN A 13 -51.51 -17.08 45.78
CA GLN A 13 -52.77 -16.30 45.68
C GLN A 13 -53.34 -15.37 46.79
N ASN A 14 -53.64 -14.14 46.31
CA ASN A 14 -54.90 -13.34 46.30
C ASN A 14 -55.68 -12.89 47.55
N LEU A 15 -56.22 -11.66 47.37
CA LEU A 15 -57.40 -10.97 47.94
C LEU A 15 -57.16 -10.00 49.12
N GLY A 16 -57.42 -8.71 48.88
CA GLY A 16 -57.75 -7.71 49.93
C GLY A 16 -59.27 -7.66 50.14
N PRO A 17 -59.88 -6.51 50.54
CA PRO A 17 -59.44 -5.41 51.41
C PRO A 17 -60.35 -5.31 52.67
N GLN A 18 -60.09 -4.41 53.64
CA GLN A 18 -61.15 -3.87 54.48
C GLN A 18 -60.77 -2.57 55.20
N GLU A 19 -61.66 -1.59 55.04
CA GLU A 19 -61.74 -0.28 55.67
C GLU A 19 -62.12 -0.40 57.15
N ILE A 20 -61.67 0.55 57.98
CA ILE A 20 -62.39 0.95 59.20
C ILE A 20 -62.29 2.48 59.35
N GLU A 21 -63.45 3.13 59.23
CA GLU A 21 -63.75 4.49 59.64
C GLU A 21 -63.83 4.60 61.18
N GLY A 22 -63.57 5.79 61.70
CA GLY A 22 -63.80 6.13 63.10
C GLY A 22 -63.81 7.64 63.30
N GLU A 23 -65.02 8.19 63.32
CA GLU A 23 -65.40 9.59 63.46
C GLU A 23 -64.99 10.23 64.80
N GLY A 24 -64.89 11.57 64.81
CA GLY A 24 -64.79 12.39 66.01
C GLY A 24 -64.80 13.88 65.69
N GLU A 25 -65.91 14.53 66.00
CA GLU A 25 -66.41 15.81 65.50
C GLU A 25 -65.64 17.10 65.87
N HIS A 26 -65.76 18.03 64.92
CA HIS A 26 -65.73 19.51 64.92
C HIS A 26 -65.39 20.36 66.15
N GLY A 27 -64.50 21.32 65.89
CA GLY A 27 -64.39 22.62 66.58
C GLY A 27 -63.39 23.55 65.89
N ASP A 28 -63.88 24.40 64.98
CA ASP A 28 -63.15 25.43 64.21
C ASP A 28 -62.51 26.52 65.12
N MET A 29 -61.27 26.96 64.84
CA MET A 29 -60.98 28.31 64.31
C MET A 29 -59.46 28.61 64.17
N LYS A 30 -59.07 28.73 62.91
CA LYS A 30 -57.87 29.33 62.26
C LYS A 30 -56.84 30.12 63.09
N THR A 31 -55.56 29.76 62.90
CA THR A 31 -54.41 30.69 62.96
C THR A 31 -53.40 30.42 61.83
N LYS A 32 -52.77 31.50 61.34
CA LYS A 32 -52.10 31.73 60.03
C LYS A 32 -50.83 30.87 59.71
N PRO A 33 -50.41 30.75 58.42
CA PRO A 33 -49.53 29.68 57.95
C PRO A 33 -48.03 29.96 58.14
N ARG A 34 -47.25 28.91 58.41
CA ARG A 34 -45.77 28.89 58.33
C ARG A 34 -45.31 28.20 57.01
N PRO A 35 -44.18 28.62 56.42
CA PRO A 35 -43.83 28.25 55.05
C PRO A 35 -43.34 26.81 54.97
N LYS A 36 -43.87 26.04 54.00
CA LYS A 36 -43.45 24.67 53.72
C LYS A 36 -42.02 24.66 53.17
N LEU A 37 -41.09 24.00 53.85
CA LEU A 37 -39.82 23.59 53.26
C LEU A 37 -40.10 22.72 52.03
N LYS A 38 -39.52 23.07 50.89
CA LYS A 38 -39.57 22.26 49.66
C LYS A 38 -38.79 20.96 49.91
N GLU A 39 -39.46 19.83 49.81
CA GLU A 39 -38.81 18.52 49.74
C GLU A 39 -37.89 18.44 48.50
N PRO A 40 -36.71 17.81 48.60
CA PRO A 40 -35.82 17.65 47.46
C PRO A 40 -36.46 16.73 46.42
N LYS A 41 -36.59 17.21 45.18
CA LYS A 41 -37.06 16.41 44.04
C LYS A 41 -36.19 15.15 43.92
N ARG A 42 -36.79 13.97 44.05
CA ARG A 42 -36.13 12.70 43.73
C ARG A 42 -35.80 12.67 42.24
N TRP A 43 -34.51 12.71 41.90
CA TRP A 43 -34.03 12.46 40.54
C TRP A 43 -34.44 11.06 40.09
N SER A 44 -35.12 10.95 38.96
CA SER A 44 -35.40 9.65 38.36
C SER A 44 -34.13 9.11 37.69
N CYS A 45 -34.06 7.78 37.53
CA CYS A 45 -32.97 7.12 36.80
C CYS A 45 -32.83 7.67 35.36
N VAL A 46 -33.94 8.11 34.77
CA VAL A 46 -33.99 8.74 33.45
C VAL A 46 -33.36 10.13 33.46
N ASP A 47 -33.60 10.94 34.49
CA ASP A 47 -32.98 12.26 34.64
C ASP A 47 -31.46 12.14 34.82
N SER A 48 -31.01 11.14 35.58
CA SER A 48 -29.59 10.84 35.75
C SER A 48 -28.94 10.36 34.45
N CYS A 49 -29.63 9.52 33.66
CA CYS A 49 -29.14 9.07 32.35
C CYS A 49 -29.03 10.22 31.34
N CYS A 50 -30.07 11.07 31.23
CA CYS A 50 -30.06 12.25 30.37
C CYS A 50 -28.99 13.28 30.79
N TRP A 51 -28.78 13.47 32.10
CA TRP A 51 -27.70 14.31 32.63
C TRP A 51 -26.32 13.73 32.28
N SER A 52 -26.15 12.42 32.42
CA SER A 52 -24.90 11.73 32.07
C SER A 52 -24.58 11.86 30.59
N ILE A 53 -25.57 11.64 29.72
CA ILE A 53 -25.44 11.82 28.27
C ILE A 53 -25.12 13.28 27.94
N GLY A 54 -25.80 14.23 28.57
CA GLY A 54 -25.53 15.66 28.42
C GLY A 54 -24.11 16.04 28.82
N CYS A 55 -23.61 15.50 29.93
CA CYS A 55 -22.23 15.68 30.38
C CYS A 55 -21.23 15.07 29.40
N ILE A 56 -21.47 13.85 28.91
CA ILE A 56 -20.60 13.19 27.93
C ILE A 56 -20.56 14.00 26.64
N CYS A 57 -21.71 14.43 26.12
CA CYS A 57 -21.79 15.28 24.93
C CYS A 57 -21.07 16.62 25.13
N SER A 58 -21.27 17.26 26.28
CA SER A 58 -20.62 18.55 26.60
C SER A 58 -19.10 18.41 26.74
N ILE A 59 -18.62 17.34 27.40
CA ILE A 59 -17.20 17.02 27.50
C ILE A 59 -16.63 16.72 26.12
N TRP A 60 -17.34 15.96 25.28
CA TRP A 60 -16.89 15.65 23.93
C TRP A 60 -16.77 16.90 23.06
N TRP A 61 -17.77 17.79 23.08
CA TRP A 61 -17.72 19.07 22.38
C TRP A 61 -16.65 20.00 22.94
N PHE A 62 -16.44 20.00 24.25
CA PHE A 62 -15.37 20.78 24.89
C PHE A 62 -13.99 20.25 24.51
N LEU A 63 -13.78 18.94 24.50
CA LEU A 63 -12.54 18.31 24.04
C LEU A 63 -12.30 18.55 22.55
N LEU A 64 -13.35 18.51 21.73
CA LEU A 64 -13.27 18.84 20.30
C LEU A 64 -12.91 20.32 20.10
N PHE A 65 -13.51 21.22 20.88
CA PHE A 65 -13.18 22.64 20.86
C PHE A 65 -11.73 22.87 21.29
N LEU A 66 -11.28 22.26 22.39
CA LEU A 66 -9.88 22.32 22.83
C LEU A 66 -8.93 21.74 21.77
N TYR A 67 -9.29 20.65 21.12
CA TYR A 67 -8.50 20.05 20.04
C TYR A 67 -8.35 21.00 18.85
N ASN A 68 -9.42 21.69 18.45
CA ASN A 68 -9.38 22.65 17.35
C ASN A 68 -8.79 24.02 17.74
N ALA A 69 -8.85 24.38 19.03
CA ALA A 69 -8.28 25.61 19.59
C ALA A 69 -6.81 25.44 20.01
N MET A 70 -6.31 24.20 20.12
CA MET A 70 -4.90 23.92 20.39
C MET A 70 -4.04 24.41 19.23
N PRO A 71 -3.03 25.26 19.49
CA PRO A 71 -2.04 25.62 18.47
C PRO A 71 -1.35 24.36 17.94
N ALA A 72 -1.10 24.32 16.63
CA ALA A 72 -0.38 23.20 16.00
C ALA A 72 1.03 22.95 16.61
N SER A 73 1.57 23.91 17.36
CA SER A 73 2.84 23.83 18.08
C SER A 73 2.77 23.15 19.45
N PHE A 74 1.57 22.94 20.03
CA PHE A 74 1.44 22.36 21.37
C PHE A 74 1.90 20.89 21.45
N PRO A 75 1.59 20.00 20.48
CA PRO A 75 2.15 18.65 20.44
C PRO A 75 3.67 18.66 20.31
N GLN A 76 4.24 19.59 19.53
CA GLN A 76 5.69 19.77 19.41
C GLN A 76 6.30 20.22 20.74
N TYR A 77 5.69 21.17 21.43
CA TYR A 77 6.16 21.66 22.74
C TYR A 77 6.15 20.56 23.81
N VAL A 78 5.08 19.76 23.88
CA VAL A 78 4.99 18.63 24.82
C VAL A 78 6.01 17.54 24.46
N THR A 79 6.18 17.24 23.17
CA THR A 79 7.18 16.26 22.71
C THR A 79 8.60 16.74 23.00
N GLU A 80 8.90 18.01 22.78
CA GLU A 80 10.19 18.65 23.06
C GLU A 80 10.49 18.71 24.57
N ALA A 81 9.47 18.97 25.40
CA ALA A 81 9.60 18.92 26.86
C ALA A 81 9.87 17.50 27.38
N ILE A 82 9.37 16.46 26.71
CA ILE A 82 9.53 15.05 27.12
C ILE A 82 10.82 14.43 26.54
N THR A 83 11.19 14.76 25.30
CA THR A 83 12.26 14.07 24.55
C THR A 83 13.49 14.93 24.26
N GLY A 84 13.48 16.22 24.62
CA GLY A 84 14.51 17.20 24.29
C GLY A 84 14.29 17.86 22.92
N PRO A 85 15.14 18.83 22.53
CA PRO A 85 15.02 19.52 21.24
C PRO A 85 15.14 18.51 20.11
N LEU A 86 14.14 18.50 19.22
CA LEU A 86 14.15 17.66 18.04
C LEU A 86 15.41 17.99 17.21
N PRO A 87 16.15 16.97 16.71
CA PRO A 87 17.30 17.22 15.87
C PRO A 87 16.87 18.03 14.64
N ASP A 88 17.72 18.97 14.22
CA ASP A 88 17.43 19.78 13.04
C ASP A 88 17.05 18.87 11.86
N PRO A 89 15.92 19.13 11.18
CA PRO A 89 15.59 18.41 9.97
C PRO A 89 16.71 18.61 8.94
N PRO A 90 16.98 17.61 8.07
CA PRO A 90 18.12 17.64 7.15
C PRO A 90 18.27 18.95 6.37
N GLY A 91 17.18 19.51 5.86
CA GLY A 91 17.18 20.78 5.12
C GLY A 91 17.62 21.98 5.96
N LEU A 92 17.28 22.03 7.26
CA LEU A 92 17.77 23.08 8.15
C LEU A 92 19.26 22.92 8.46
N LYS A 93 19.73 21.68 8.62
CA LYS A 93 21.16 21.39 8.80
C LYS A 93 21.97 21.83 7.56
N LEU A 94 21.54 21.44 6.37
CA LEU A 94 22.18 21.84 5.11
C LEU A 94 22.16 23.35 4.90
N ARG A 95 21.08 24.03 5.30
CA ARG A 95 21.02 25.50 5.27
C ARG A 95 22.04 26.13 6.22
N LYS A 96 22.22 25.59 7.43
CA LYS A 96 23.24 26.05 8.40
C LYS A 96 24.67 25.84 7.88
N GLU A 97 24.88 24.79 7.08
CA GLU A 97 26.14 24.53 6.37
C GLU A 97 26.33 25.45 5.13
N GLY A 98 25.36 26.31 4.80
CA GLY A 98 25.43 27.25 3.69
C GLY A 98 25.07 26.69 2.32
N LEU A 99 24.47 25.49 2.25
CA LEU A 99 24.02 24.90 0.98
C LEU A 99 22.76 25.58 0.47
N THR A 100 22.70 25.76 -0.85
CA THR A 100 21.58 26.37 -1.58
C THR A 100 21.23 25.56 -2.83
N ALA A 101 20.00 25.77 -3.33
CA ALA A 101 19.52 25.14 -4.55
C ALA A 101 20.41 25.45 -5.75
N LYS A 102 20.75 24.41 -6.53
CA LYS A 102 21.64 24.52 -7.70
C LYS A 102 21.06 23.88 -8.95
N HIS A 103 20.81 22.58 -8.89
CA HIS A 103 20.26 21.81 -10.00
C HIS A 103 18.76 21.60 -9.80
N PRO A 104 17.89 21.82 -10.81
CA PRO A 104 16.48 21.48 -10.72
C PRO A 104 16.29 19.99 -10.40
N VAL A 105 15.22 19.64 -9.69
CA VAL A 105 14.96 18.29 -9.18
C VAL A 105 13.70 17.71 -9.84
N VAL A 106 13.80 16.47 -10.31
CA VAL A 106 12.66 15.72 -10.87
C VAL A 106 12.40 14.50 -10.00
N PHE A 107 11.19 14.37 -9.47
CA PHE A 107 10.75 13.21 -8.69
C PHE A 107 10.01 12.24 -9.61
N VAL A 108 10.37 10.96 -9.55
CA VAL A 108 9.67 9.90 -10.29
C VAL A 108 9.06 8.91 -9.30
N PRO A 109 7.73 8.94 -9.09
CA PRO A 109 7.03 8.09 -8.13
C PRO A 109 7.14 6.61 -8.52
N GLY A 110 6.96 5.72 -7.53
CA GLY A 110 6.81 4.29 -7.75
C GLY A 110 5.34 3.87 -7.78
N ILE A 111 5.11 2.56 -7.87
CA ILE A 111 3.76 1.98 -7.82
C ILE A 111 2.99 2.49 -6.62
N VAL A 112 1.68 2.73 -6.77
CA VAL A 112 0.75 3.22 -5.74
C VAL A 112 1.08 4.57 -5.08
N THR A 113 2.20 5.23 -5.38
CA THR A 113 2.61 6.44 -4.63
C THR A 113 2.12 7.76 -5.21
N GLY A 114 1.54 7.76 -6.42
CA GLY A 114 0.92 8.93 -7.05
C GLY A 114 -0.60 8.89 -6.95
N GLY A 115 -1.24 10.06 -6.75
CA GLY A 115 -2.71 10.16 -6.73
C GLY A 115 -3.33 9.88 -8.11
N LEU A 116 -4.51 9.27 -8.12
CA LEU A 116 -5.32 9.05 -9.33
C LEU A 116 -6.71 9.67 -9.14
N GLU A 117 -7.18 10.39 -10.15
CA GLU A 117 -8.48 11.06 -10.16
C GLU A 117 -9.38 10.58 -11.30
N LEU A 118 -10.69 10.60 -11.06
CA LEU A 118 -11.70 10.17 -12.03
C LEU A 118 -12.05 11.30 -13.02
N TRP A 119 -12.09 10.98 -14.30
CA TRP A 119 -12.52 11.87 -15.38
C TRP A 119 -13.82 11.42 -16.06
N GLU A 120 -14.06 10.11 -16.09
CA GLU A 120 -15.28 9.50 -16.61
C GLU A 120 -15.50 8.19 -15.88
N GLY A 121 -16.74 7.87 -15.54
CA GLY A 121 -17.07 6.67 -14.81
C GLY A 121 -18.51 6.22 -15.04
N GLN A 122 -18.78 4.99 -14.63
CA GLN A 122 -20.10 4.38 -14.68
C GLN A 122 -21.07 5.08 -13.73
N GLN A 123 -22.36 4.74 -13.84
CA GLN A 123 -23.42 5.34 -13.03
C GLN A 123 -23.15 5.27 -11.51
N CYS A 124 -22.46 4.22 -11.04
CA CYS A 124 -22.09 4.08 -9.63
C CYS A 124 -21.09 5.15 -9.15
N ALA A 125 -20.36 5.82 -10.05
CA ALA A 125 -19.38 6.86 -9.76
C ALA A 125 -19.94 8.29 -9.96
N GLU A 126 -21.26 8.43 -10.06
CA GLU A 126 -21.91 9.73 -10.18
C GLU A 126 -21.51 10.65 -8.99
N GLY A 127 -21.14 11.89 -9.33
CA GLY A 127 -20.64 12.90 -8.39
C GLY A 127 -19.13 12.83 -8.09
N LEU A 128 -18.39 11.88 -8.67
CA LEU A 128 -16.95 11.69 -8.42
C LEU A 128 -16.02 12.33 -9.48
N PHE A 129 -16.57 13.13 -10.40
CA PHE A 129 -15.75 13.83 -11.39
C PHE A 129 -14.65 14.69 -10.72
N ARG A 130 -13.40 14.47 -11.14
CA ARG A 130 -12.15 15.06 -10.62
C ARG A 130 -11.94 14.86 -9.12
N LYS A 131 -12.57 13.84 -8.53
CA LYS A 131 -12.25 13.38 -7.18
C LYS A 131 -11.14 12.33 -7.24
N ARG A 132 -10.26 12.35 -6.24
CA ARG A 132 -9.20 11.35 -6.10
C ARG A 132 -9.84 10.01 -5.72
N LEU A 133 -9.71 9.02 -6.59
CA LEU A 133 -10.01 7.63 -6.27
C LEU A 133 -8.85 6.97 -5.54
N TRP A 134 -7.62 7.46 -5.75
CA TRP A 134 -6.40 6.99 -5.11
C TRP A 134 -5.58 8.18 -4.59
N GLY A 135 -4.98 8.06 -3.40
CA GLY A 135 -4.10 9.09 -2.83
C GLY A 135 -4.82 10.31 -2.25
N GLY A 136 -5.74 10.10 -1.31
CA GLY A 136 -6.55 11.14 -0.68
C GLY A 136 -7.36 10.60 0.50
N THR A 137 -8.58 11.10 0.71
CA THR A 137 -9.50 10.48 1.68
C THR A 137 -10.07 9.20 1.09
N PHE A 138 -9.74 8.04 1.66
CA PHE A 138 -10.24 6.72 1.22
C PHE A 138 -11.76 6.52 1.40
N GLY A 139 -12.53 7.58 1.63
CA GLY A 139 -13.97 7.53 1.91
C GLY A 139 -14.77 6.76 0.87
N GLU A 140 -14.37 6.84 -0.41
CA GLU A 140 -15.09 6.15 -1.49
C GLU A 140 -14.87 4.63 -1.51
N LEU A 141 -13.73 4.13 -1.02
CA LEU A 141 -13.52 2.70 -0.80
C LEU A 141 -14.55 2.13 0.18
N TYR A 142 -14.90 2.88 1.23
CA TYR A 142 -15.89 2.46 2.22
C TYR A 142 -17.32 2.60 1.74
N LYS A 143 -17.63 3.69 1.02
CA LYS A 143 -19.00 3.96 0.54
C LYS A 143 -19.40 3.07 -0.62
N ARG A 144 -18.48 2.80 -1.55
CA ARG A 144 -18.75 2.16 -2.84
C ARG A 144 -17.60 1.21 -3.26
N PRO A 145 -17.31 0.14 -2.49
CA PRO A 145 -16.13 -0.71 -2.71
C PRO A 145 -16.09 -1.38 -4.10
N LEU A 146 -17.22 -1.91 -4.59
CA LEU A 146 -17.28 -2.54 -5.91
C LEU A 146 -17.07 -1.53 -7.04
N CYS A 147 -17.70 -0.35 -6.94
CA CYS A 147 -17.51 0.73 -7.89
C CYS A 147 -16.04 1.19 -7.91
N TRP A 148 -15.42 1.32 -6.74
CA TRP A 148 -14.01 1.71 -6.64
C TRP A 148 -13.08 0.66 -7.29
N VAL A 149 -13.33 -0.62 -7.05
CA VAL A 149 -12.59 -1.73 -7.69
C VAL A 149 -12.75 -1.70 -9.21
N GLU A 150 -13.97 -1.54 -9.71
CA GLU A 150 -14.26 -1.46 -11.14
C GLU A 150 -13.50 -0.30 -11.81
N HIS A 151 -13.50 0.89 -11.19
CA HIS A 151 -12.88 2.08 -11.77
C HIS A 151 -11.35 2.09 -11.69
N LEU A 152 -10.75 1.36 -10.74
CA LEU A 152 -9.31 1.23 -10.62
C LEU A 152 -8.74 0.01 -11.36
N SER A 153 -9.58 -0.90 -11.83
CA SER A 153 -9.17 -2.02 -12.66
C SER A 153 -8.82 -1.55 -14.08
N LEU A 154 -7.89 -2.24 -14.72
CA LEU A 154 -7.58 -2.10 -16.13
C LEU A 154 -8.30 -3.19 -16.92
N ASP A 155 -8.51 -2.92 -18.21
CA ASP A 155 -8.99 -3.90 -19.16
C ASP A 155 -7.99 -5.04 -19.32
N ASN A 156 -8.49 -6.28 -19.28
CA ASN A 156 -7.62 -7.44 -19.22
C ASN A 156 -6.90 -7.78 -20.52
N GLU A 157 -7.40 -7.33 -21.66
CA GLU A 157 -6.80 -7.62 -22.95
C GLU A 157 -5.83 -6.51 -23.35
N THR A 158 -6.23 -5.26 -23.17
CA THR A 158 -5.47 -4.09 -23.63
C THR A 158 -4.53 -3.52 -22.57
N GLY A 159 -4.80 -3.74 -21.27
CA GLY A 159 -4.04 -3.11 -20.18
C GLY A 159 -4.27 -1.60 -20.08
N LEU A 160 -5.37 -1.09 -20.64
CA LEU A 160 -5.80 0.32 -20.60
C LEU A 160 -7.04 0.50 -19.71
N ASP A 161 -7.59 1.71 -19.65
CA ASP A 161 -8.83 1.93 -18.90
C ASP A 161 -10.01 1.17 -19.57
N PRO A 162 -10.92 0.55 -18.80
CA PRO A 162 -12.13 -0.05 -19.35
C PRO A 162 -13.04 0.95 -20.08
N SER A 163 -13.88 0.46 -20.98
CA SER A 163 -14.82 1.30 -21.73
C SER A 163 -15.75 2.09 -20.79
N GLY A 164 -15.88 3.41 -21.03
CA GLY A 164 -16.69 4.32 -20.21
C GLY A 164 -16.06 4.69 -18.86
N ILE A 165 -14.79 4.35 -18.65
CA ILE A 165 -14.02 4.73 -17.46
C ILE A 165 -12.76 5.46 -17.90
N ARG A 166 -12.46 6.61 -17.29
CA ARG A 166 -11.20 7.33 -17.46
C ARG A 166 -10.66 7.75 -16.12
N VAL A 167 -9.49 7.25 -15.77
CA VAL A 167 -8.76 7.62 -14.56
C VAL A 167 -7.42 8.22 -14.97
N ARG A 168 -7.03 9.34 -14.37
CA ARG A 168 -5.81 10.08 -14.74
C ARG A 168 -4.94 10.38 -13.53
N PRO A 169 -3.61 10.46 -13.69
CA PRO A 169 -2.74 10.86 -12.61
C PRO A 169 -3.00 12.30 -12.21
N VAL A 170 -3.01 12.55 -10.89
CA VAL A 170 -3.01 13.91 -10.35
C VAL A 170 -1.69 14.58 -10.74
N SER A 171 -1.75 15.80 -11.24
CA SER A 171 -0.57 16.53 -11.73
C SER A 171 0.03 17.49 -10.71
N GLY A 172 1.30 17.84 -10.92
CA GLY A 172 2.03 18.82 -10.11
C GLY A 172 2.55 18.27 -8.78
N LEU A 173 3.16 19.15 -7.98
CA LEU A 173 3.68 18.78 -6.65
C LEU A 173 2.56 18.35 -5.67
N VAL A 174 1.32 18.74 -5.96
CA VAL A 174 0.14 18.32 -5.18
C VAL A 174 -0.15 16.81 -5.31
N ALA A 175 0.44 16.15 -6.31
CA ALA A 175 0.46 14.68 -6.41
C ALA A 175 1.40 14.02 -5.39
N ALA A 176 2.35 14.78 -4.85
CA ALA A 176 3.31 14.38 -3.81
C ALA A 176 2.74 14.50 -2.38
N ASP A 177 1.63 15.22 -2.25
CA ASP A 177 0.97 15.50 -0.98
C ASP A 177 0.24 14.26 -0.45
N TYR A 178 0.40 14.02 0.85
CA TYR A 178 -0.25 13.00 1.70
C TYR A 178 -1.01 11.91 0.94
N PHE A 179 -0.30 10.81 0.66
CA PHE A 179 -0.89 9.60 0.06
C PHE A 179 -2.02 9.01 0.93
N ALA A 180 -1.79 9.00 2.25
CA ALA A 180 -2.74 8.62 3.29
C ALA A 180 -2.37 9.36 4.59
N PRO A 181 -3.30 9.54 5.54
CA PRO A 181 -2.94 10.01 6.88
C PRO A 181 -1.81 9.16 7.47
N GLY A 182 -0.66 9.79 7.77
CA GLY A 182 0.51 9.11 8.36
C GLY A 182 1.49 8.45 7.37
N TYR A 183 1.25 8.48 6.05
CA TYR A 183 2.18 7.94 5.05
C TYR A 183 2.72 9.04 4.12
N PHE A 184 3.99 9.40 4.32
CA PHE A 184 4.66 10.50 3.60
C PHE A 184 5.76 9.93 2.69
N VAL A 185 5.52 9.87 1.38
CA VAL A 185 6.56 9.42 0.43
C VAL A 185 7.46 10.59 0.02
N TRP A 186 6.85 11.71 -0.38
CA TRP A 186 7.56 12.81 -1.04
C TRP A 186 7.51 14.14 -0.28
N ALA A 187 6.44 14.41 0.48
CA ALA A 187 6.22 15.68 1.17
C ALA A 187 7.39 16.06 2.12
N VAL A 188 7.97 15.08 2.83
CA VAL A 188 9.13 15.31 3.71
C VAL A 188 10.36 15.74 2.92
N LEU A 189 10.63 15.11 1.79
CA LEU A 189 11.77 15.45 0.93
C LEU A 189 11.60 16.85 0.32
N ILE A 190 10.41 17.15 -0.21
CA ILE A 190 10.07 18.46 -0.78
C ILE A 190 10.20 19.56 0.29
N ALA A 191 9.69 19.34 1.50
CA ALA A 191 9.80 20.30 2.59
C ALA A 191 11.27 20.57 2.99
N ASN A 192 12.14 19.56 2.96
CA ASN A 192 13.56 19.73 3.25
C ASN A 192 14.30 20.46 2.11
N LEU A 193 13.98 20.18 0.85
CA LEU A 193 14.53 20.91 -0.30
C LEU A 193 14.11 22.38 -0.28
N ALA A 194 12.86 22.67 0.10
CA ALA A 194 12.38 24.04 0.23
C ALA A 194 13.19 24.87 1.24
N ARG A 195 13.73 24.24 2.30
CA ARG A 195 14.58 24.93 3.29
C ARG A 195 15.89 25.46 2.71
N ILE A 196 16.40 24.87 1.63
CA ILE A 196 17.63 25.31 0.94
C ILE A 196 17.35 26.10 -0.35
N GLY A 197 16.11 26.57 -0.54
CA GLY A 197 15.75 27.48 -1.62
C GLY A 197 15.19 26.81 -2.87
N TYR A 198 14.81 25.54 -2.82
CA TYR A 198 13.99 24.94 -3.88
C TYR A 198 12.55 25.41 -3.79
N GLU A 199 11.92 25.60 -4.94
CA GLU A 199 10.51 25.97 -5.09
C GLU A 199 9.90 25.24 -6.30
N GLU A 200 8.60 25.44 -6.53
CA GLU A 200 7.84 24.76 -7.59
C GLU A 200 8.50 24.89 -8.98
N LYS A 201 9.06 26.06 -9.32
CA LYS A 201 9.73 26.27 -10.62
C LYS A 201 11.04 25.47 -10.80
N THR A 202 11.57 24.92 -9.69
CA THR A 202 12.82 24.13 -9.65
C THR A 202 12.58 22.67 -9.31
N MET A 203 11.33 22.26 -9.09
CA MET A 203 10.93 20.94 -8.67
C MET A 203 9.78 20.41 -9.53
N TYR A 204 9.95 19.25 -10.15
CA TYR A 204 8.93 18.63 -10.99
C TYR A 204 8.58 17.24 -10.47
N MET A 205 7.29 16.98 -10.26
CA MET A 205 6.77 15.63 -10.00
C MET A 205 6.32 15.01 -11.32
N ALA A 206 7.05 14.01 -11.80
CA ALA A 206 6.72 13.26 -13.01
C ALA A 206 5.53 12.32 -12.72
N ALA A 207 4.33 12.88 -12.66
CA ALA A 207 3.11 12.11 -12.40
C ALA A 207 2.72 11.27 -13.63
N TYR A 208 2.50 9.98 -13.40
CA TYR A 208 2.07 9.01 -14.40
C TYR A 208 1.08 8.02 -13.76
N ASP A 209 0.28 7.36 -14.60
CA ASP A 209 -0.59 6.29 -14.14
C ASP A 209 0.23 5.02 -13.93
N TRP A 210 0.57 4.79 -12.66
CA TRP A 210 1.40 3.69 -12.22
C TRP A 210 0.74 2.32 -12.33
N ARG A 211 -0.52 2.21 -12.80
CA ARG A 211 -1.17 0.93 -13.08
C ARG A 211 -0.73 0.34 -14.43
N LEU A 212 -0.46 1.22 -15.40
CA LEU A 212 -0.18 0.86 -16.79
C LEU A 212 1.23 0.28 -17.00
N SER A 213 1.41 -0.41 -18.13
CA SER A 213 2.74 -0.68 -18.67
C SER A 213 3.43 0.62 -19.09
N PHE A 214 4.78 0.62 -19.09
CA PHE A 214 5.54 1.87 -19.28
C PHE A 214 5.29 2.50 -20.64
N GLN A 215 5.25 1.70 -21.71
CA GLN A 215 4.93 2.19 -23.05
C GLN A 215 3.48 2.65 -23.17
N ASN A 216 2.52 1.99 -22.50
CA ASN A 216 1.12 2.42 -22.53
C ASN A 216 0.91 3.79 -21.88
N THR A 217 1.77 4.23 -20.96
CA THR A 217 1.73 5.61 -20.44
C THR A 217 2.01 6.66 -21.53
N GLU A 218 2.80 6.31 -22.54
CA GLU A 218 3.03 7.16 -23.71
C GLU A 218 1.85 7.07 -24.67
N VAL A 219 1.43 5.86 -25.04
CA VAL A 219 0.32 5.65 -25.99
C VAL A 219 -0.96 6.33 -25.52
N ARG A 220 -1.31 6.21 -24.23
CA ARG A 220 -2.56 6.74 -23.67
C ARG A 220 -2.49 8.24 -23.36
N ASP A 221 -1.43 8.67 -22.68
CA ASP A 221 -1.36 9.99 -22.03
C ASP A 221 -0.20 10.86 -22.51
N GLN A 222 0.64 10.35 -23.42
CA GLN A 222 1.87 11.01 -23.88
C GLN A 222 2.80 11.35 -22.70
N THR A 223 2.84 10.48 -21.69
CA THR A 223 3.50 10.80 -20.42
C THR A 223 5.01 10.91 -20.56
N LEU A 224 5.65 10.04 -21.36
CA LEU A 224 7.09 10.09 -21.58
C LEU A 224 7.45 11.36 -22.36
N SER A 225 6.66 11.71 -23.37
CA SER A 225 6.77 12.99 -24.10
C SER A 225 6.63 14.20 -23.16
N ARG A 226 5.68 14.17 -22.23
CA ARG A 226 5.51 15.24 -21.23
C ARG A 226 6.70 15.33 -20.28
N ILE A 227 7.26 14.21 -19.83
CA ILE A 227 8.46 14.20 -18.98
C ILE A 227 9.64 14.81 -19.73
N LYS A 228 9.86 14.40 -20.99
CA LYS A 228 10.89 14.96 -21.87
C LYS A 228 10.76 16.49 -21.95
N SER A 229 9.60 17.00 -22.36
CA SER A 229 9.36 18.44 -22.53
C SER A 229 9.52 19.22 -21.22
N ASN A 230 9.08 18.67 -20.09
CA ASN A 230 9.27 19.32 -18.78
C ASN A 230 10.75 19.39 -18.39
N ILE A 231 11.53 18.33 -18.62
CA ILE A 231 12.96 18.33 -18.34
C ILE A 231 13.69 19.35 -19.22
N GLU A 232 13.39 19.39 -20.52
CA GLU A 232 13.97 20.36 -21.45
C GLU A 232 13.65 21.80 -21.01
N LEU A 233 12.39 22.06 -20.64
CA LEU A 233 11.95 23.36 -20.12
C LEU A 233 12.66 23.73 -18.82
N MET A 234 12.79 22.79 -17.88
CA MET A 234 13.49 23.02 -16.61
C MET A 234 14.96 23.39 -16.85
N VAL A 235 15.65 22.68 -17.75
CA VAL A 235 17.05 22.99 -18.09
C VAL A 235 17.17 24.37 -18.73
N ALA A 236 16.30 24.68 -19.70
CA ALA A 236 16.29 25.97 -20.39
C ALA A 236 16.04 27.16 -19.43
N THR A 237 15.12 27.00 -18.49
CA THR A 237 14.72 28.07 -17.55
C THR A 237 15.61 28.17 -16.31
N ASN A 238 16.47 27.17 -16.03
CA ASN A 238 17.40 27.16 -14.90
C ASN A 238 18.86 27.44 -15.33
N GLY A 239 19.04 28.26 -16.37
CA GLY A 239 20.37 28.69 -16.84
C GLY A 239 21.20 27.55 -17.44
N GLY A 240 20.55 26.61 -18.13
CA GLY A 240 21.21 25.46 -18.75
C GLY A 240 21.67 24.39 -17.76
N ARG A 241 21.25 24.46 -16.49
CA ARG A 241 21.63 23.47 -15.49
C ARG A 241 20.81 22.20 -15.66
N LYS A 242 21.52 21.09 -15.90
CA LYS A 242 20.99 19.73 -15.96
C LYS A 242 20.21 19.37 -14.69
N VAL A 243 19.16 18.56 -14.82
CA VAL A 243 18.29 18.10 -13.72
C VAL A 243 18.93 16.99 -12.90
N VAL A 244 18.65 16.96 -11.59
CA VAL A 244 18.87 15.78 -10.75
C VAL A 244 17.55 15.02 -10.65
N VAL A 245 17.56 13.75 -11.01
CA VAL A 245 16.35 12.91 -11.00
C VAL A 245 16.38 12.01 -9.77
N ILE A 246 15.27 11.94 -9.05
CA ILE A 246 15.09 11.12 -7.84
C ILE A 246 13.95 10.15 -8.08
N PRO A 247 14.23 9.00 -8.71
CA PRO A 247 13.26 7.93 -8.85
C PRO A 247 13.19 7.04 -7.60
N HIS A 248 11.99 6.58 -7.26
CA HIS A 248 11.73 5.72 -6.11
C HIS A 248 11.06 4.40 -6.52
N SER A 249 11.54 3.28 -5.98
CA SER A 249 10.96 1.95 -6.18
C SER A 249 10.77 1.65 -7.67
N MET A 250 9.59 1.23 -8.12
CA MET A 250 9.26 1.01 -9.53
C MET A 250 9.56 2.21 -10.44
N GLY A 251 9.52 3.45 -9.91
CA GLY A 251 9.87 4.65 -10.65
C GLY A 251 11.30 4.63 -11.18
N VAL A 252 12.19 3.83 -10.58
CA VAL A 252 13.54 3.60 -11.09
C VAL A 252 13.53 2.83 -12.41
N LEU A 253 12.72 1.77 -12.50
CA LEU A 253 12.54 1.00 -13.73
C LEU A 253 11.84 1.83 -14.81
N TYR A 254 10.83 2.62 -14.41
CA TYR A 254 10.15 3.55 -15.32
C TYR A 254 11.11 4.60 -15.87
N PHE A 255 11.98 5.16 -15.02
CA PHE A 255 12.96 6.14 -15.45
C PHE A 255 14.09 5.52 -16.30
N LEU A 256 14.48 4.27 -16.02
CA LEU A 256 15.39 3.51 -16.89
C LEU A 256 14.80 3.34 -18.29
N HIS A 257 13.53 2.95 -18.38
CA HIS A 257 12.78 2.90 -19.64
C HIS A 257 12.75 4.27 -20.33
N PHE A 258 12.43 5.34 -19.60
CA PHE A 258 12.40 6.69 -20.13
C PHE A 258 13.74 7.14 -20.72
N MET A 259 14.87 6.87 -20.06
CA MET A 259 16.20 7.24 -20.57
C MET A 259 16.52 6.55 -21.91
N LYS A 260 16.06 5.31 -22.10
CA LYS A 260 16.20 4.65 -23.40
C LYS A 260 15.20 5.15 -24.43
N TRP A 261 13.95 5.27 -24.02
CA TRP A 261 12.89 5.77 -24.88
C TRP A 261 13.23 7.14 -25.43
N VAL A 262 13.71 8.08 -24.61
CA VAL A 262 13.96 9.47 -25.03
C VAL A 262 15.09 9.57 -26.05
N GLU A 263 16.11 8.71 -25.97
CA GLU A 263 17.23 8.69 -26.91
C GLU A 263 16.93 7.90 -28.19
N ALA A 264 15.99 6.95 -28.13
CA ALA A 264 15.60 6.14 -29.26
C ALA A 264 14.87 6.96 -30.36
N PRO A 265 15.04 6.61 -31.65
CA PRO A 265 14.37 7.30 -32.76
C PRO A 265 12.85 7.21 -32.70
N ALA A 266 12.18 8.27 -33.16
CA ALA A 266 10.73 8.24 -33.42
C ALA A 266 10.41 7.28 -34.60
N PRO A 267 9.23 6.63 -34.63
CA PRO A 267 8.09 6.83 -33.74
C PRO A 267 8.08 5.96 -32.47
N MET A 268 9.02 5.01 -32.31
CA MET A 268 9.02 4.11 -31.15
C MET A 268 9.53 4.80 -29.88
N GLY A 269 10.60 5.59 -30.03
CA GLY A 269 11.17 6.43 -28.98
C GLY A 269 10.77 7.90 -29.09
N GLY A 270 11.32 8.70 -28.19
CA GLY A 270 11.06 10.13 -28.05
C GLY A 270 11.88 11.02 -28.98
N GLY A 271 12.83 10.48 -29.76
CA GLY A 271 13.58 11.24 -30.77
C GLY A 271 14.40 12.40 -30.19
N GLY A 272 14.91 12.28 -28.97
CA GLY A 272 15.76 13.28 -28.32
C GLY A 272 17.20 13.31 -28.82
N GLY A 273 17.63 12.25 -29.50
CA GLY A 273 19.02 12.02 -29.91
C GLY A 273 19.82 11.26 -28.84
N SER A 274 20.92 10.61 -29.26
CA SER A 274 21.75 9.76 -28.39
C SER A 274 22.50 10.51 -27.29
N ASP A 275 22.49 11.85 -27.32
CA ASP A 275 23.13 12.71 -26.33
C ASP A 275 22.11 13.38 -25.39
N TRP A 276 20.83 13.03 -25.50
CA TRP A 276 19.77 13.72 -24.78
C TRP A 276 19.95 13.60 -23.26
N CYS A 277 20.21 12.38 -22.74
CA CYS A 277 20.44 12.20 -21.31
C CYS A 277 21.71 12.93 -20.87
N ALA A 278 22.77 12.85 -21.67
CA ALA A 278 24.02 13.56 -21.40
C ALA A 278 23.83 15.07 -21.36
N ARG A 279 22.95 15.65 -22.18
CA ARG A 279 22.66 17.10 -22.20
C ARG A 279 21.76 17.55 -21.07
N HIS A 280 20.80 16.75 -20.63
CA HIS A 280 19.75 17.21 -19.71
C HIS A 280 19.84 16.65 -18.29
N ILE A 281 20.46 15.49 -18.08
CA ILE A 281 20.52 14.81 -16.77
C ILE A 281 21.89 15.01 -16.12
N LYS A 282 21.91 15.51 -14.89
CA LYS A 282 23.11 15.67 -14.07
C LYS A 282 23.46 14.39 -13.33
N ALA A 283 22.47 13.81 -12.67
CA ALA A 283 22.59 12.64 -11.82
C ALA A 283 21.21 12.01 -11.60
N VAL A 284 21.20 10.70 -11.35
CA VAL A 284 20.03 9.94 -10.94
C VAL A 284 20.28 9.38 -9.54
N MET A 285 19.44 9.74 -8.58
CA MET A 285 19.52 9.35 -7.18
C MET A 285 18.42 8.35 -6.86
N ASN A 286 18.68 7.08 -7.15
CA ASN A 286 17.71 6.02 -6.94
C ASN A 286 17.41 5.78 -5.46
N ILE A 287 16.13 5.66 -5.10
CA ILE A 287 15.67 5.26 -3.76
C ILE A 287 15.00 3.89 -3.86
N GLY A 288 15.63 2.86 -3.31
CA GLY A 288 15.08 1.50 -3.28
C GLY A 288 14.88 0.88 -4.67
N ALA A 289 15.89 0.94 -5.53
CA ALA A 289 15.82 0.46 -6.91
C ALA A 289 15.63 -1.06 -7.03
N PRO A 290 14.51 -1.54 -7.61
CA PRO A 290 14.28 -2.96 -7.86
C PRO A 290 14.75 -3.35 -9.28
N PHE A 291 16.00 -3.04 -9.63
CA PHE A 291 16.55 -3.28 -10.99
C PHE A 291 16.30 -4.71 -11.48
N LEU A 292 16.59 -5.67 -10.63
CA LEU A 292 16.46 -7.10 -10.91
C LEU A 292 15.07 -7.66 -10.56
N GLY A 293 14.13 -6.81 -10.16
CA GLY A 293 12.83 -7.22 -9.61
C GLY A 293 12.89 -7.50 -8.10
N VAL A 294 11.76 -7.94 -7.55
CA VAL A 294 11.61 -8.31 -6.13
C VAL A 294 10.74 -9.58 -6.00
N PRO A 295 11.12 -10.55 -5.15
CA PRO A 295 10.30 -11.76 -4.91
C PRO A 295 8.87 -11.45 -4.47
N LYS A 296 8.69 -10.34 -3.75
CA LYS A 296 7.39 -9.87 -3.30
C LYS A 296 6.40 -9.56 -4.44
N ALA A 297 6.88 -9.17 -5.62
CA ALA A 297 6.00 -8.92 -6.76
C ALA A 297 5.24 -10.19 -7.18
N VAL A 298 5.91 -11.34 -7.09
CA VAL A 298 5.32 -12.66 -7.35
C VAL A 298 4.22 -12.96 -6.35
N ALA A 299 4.51 -12.81 -5.05
CA ALA A 299 3.53 -13.04 -4.00
C ALA A 299 2.32 -12.08 -4.12
N GLY A 300 2.56 -10.84 -4.57
CA GLY A 300 1.51 -9.86 -4.88
C GLY A 300 0.52 -10.34 -5.95
N LEU A 301 0.99 -11.02 -7.00
CA LEU A 301 0.15 -11.55 -8.07
C LEU A 301 -0.71 -12.75 -7.62
N PHE A 302 -0.19 -13.57 -6.70
CA PHE A 302 -0.88 -14.77 -6.22
C PHE A 302 -1.80 -14.52 -5.03
N SER A 303 -1.29 -13.94 -3.95
CA SER A 303 -1.93 -13.98 -2.63
C SER A 303 -2.19 -12.63 -1.98
N ILE A 304 -1.64 -11.52 -2.49
CA ILE A 304 -1.58 -10.22 -1.79
C ILE A 304 -1.15 -10.43 -0.33
N GLU A 305 0.15 -10.63 -0.10
CA GLU A 305 0.66 -11.02 1.22
C GLU A 305 0.31 -10.03 2.36
N VAL A 306 0.29 -10.57 3.58
CA VAL A 306 -0.25 -9.95 4.81
C VAL A 306 0.37 -8.58 5.16
N LYS A 307 1.57 -8.24 4.70
CA LYS A 307 2.12 -6.87 4.86
C LYS A 307 1.37 -5.84 4.02
N ASP A 308 0.93 -6.22 2.83
CA ASP A 308 0.11 -5.37 1.95
C ASP A 308 -1.34 -5.32 2.44
N ILE A 309 -1.81 -6.40 3.07
CA ILE A 309 -3.06 -6.39 3.85
C ILE A 309 -2.92 -5.54 5.12
N ALA A 310 -1.75 -5.47 5.78
CA ALA A 310 -1.53 -4.58 6.93
C ALA A 310 -1.58 -3.10 6.51
N ILE A 311 -1.06 -2.81 5.32
CA ILE A 311 -1.21 -1.51 4.66
C ILE A 311 -2.69 -1.26 4.30
N ALA A 312 -3.40 -2.24 3.72
CA ALA A 312 -4.85 -2.14 3.47
C ALA A 312 -5.69 -2.01 4.75
N ARG A 313 -5.29 -2.67 5.85
CA ARG A 313 -5.87 -2.55 7.20
C ARG A 313 -5.59 -1.19 7.81
N ALA A 314 -4.42 -0.61 7.56
CA ALA A 314 -4.11 0.77 7.93
C ALA A 314 -4.96 1.77 7.14
N PHE A 315 -5.31 1.45 5.88
CA PHE A 315 -6.21 2.27 5.06
C PHE A 315 -7.70 2.06 5.37
N ALA A 316 -8.07 0.89 5.90
CA ALA A 316 -9.45 0.47 6.17
C ALA A 316 -9.65 -0.30 7.49
N PRO A 317 -9.42 0.34 8.66
CA PRO A 317 -9.47 -0.35 9.96
C PRO A 317 -10.83 -1.00 10.26
N GLY A 318 -11.94 -0.48 9.73
CA GLY A 318 -13.29 -1.02 10.02
C GLY A 318 -13.86 -2.02 8.99
N VAL A 319 -13.23 -2.22 7.84
CA VAL A 319 -13.77 -3.10 6.76
C VAL A 319 -13.27 -4.53 6.89
N LEU A 320 -12.07 -4.71 7.45
CA LEU A 320 -11.39 -6.00 7.54
C LEU A 320 -11.61 -6.73 8.88
N ASP A 321 -12.33 -6.12 9.82
CA ASP A 321 -12.67 -6.69 11.14
C ASP A 321 -13.87 -7.66 11.12
N LYS A 322 -14.53 -7.85 9.96
CA LYS A 322 -15.60 -8.84 9.79
C LYS A 322 -15.12 -9.94 8.83
N ASP A 323 -14.86 -11.13 9.38
CA ASP A 323 -14.21 -12.28 8.71
C ASP A 323 -14.80 -12.71 7.36
N VAL A 324 -16.08 -12.42 7.09
CA VAL A 324 -16.75 -12.80 5.83
C VAL A 324 -16.66 -11.68 4.78
N PHE A 325 -16.78 -10.42 5.20
CA PHE A 325 -16.61 -9.27 4.31
C PHE A 325 -15.15 -9.08 3.90
N SER A 326 -14.21 -9.47 4.77
CA SER A 326 -12.77 -9.37 4.50
C SER A 326 -12.34 -10.29 3.35
N LEU A 327 -12.84 -11.53 3.29
CA LEU A 327 -12.50 -12.49 2.23
C LEU A 327 -13.04 -12.07 0.86
N GLN A 328 -14.29 -11.63 0.79
CA GLN A 328 -14.88 -11.15 -0.47
C GLN A 328 -14.20 -9.87 -0.96
N THR A 329 -13.97 -8.91 -0.06
CA THR A 329 -13.26 -7.66 -0.40
C THR A 329 -11.84 -7.93 -0.85
N LEU A 330 -11.14 -8.87 -0.20
CA LEU A 330 -9.80 -9.30 -0.59
C LEU A 330 -9.81 -9.94 -1.98
N GLN A 331 -10.81 -10.76 -2.32
CA GLN A 331 -10.96 -11.33 -3.66
C GLN A 331 -11.12 -10.24 -4.73
N HIS A 332 -11.94 -9.22 -4.49
CA HIS A 332 -12.08 -8.09 -5.41
C HIS A 332 -10.79 -7.26 -5.54
N MET A 333 -10.06 -7.06 -4.44
CA MET A 333 -8.74 -6.40 -4.48
C MET A 333 -7.69 -7.23 -5.24
N MET A 334 -7.67 -8.55 -5.06
CA MET A 334 -6.84 -9.47 -5.85
C MET A 334 -7.15 -9.36 -7.34
N ARG A 335 -8.43 -9.35 -7.71
CA ARG A 335 -8.84 -9.19 -9.10
C ARG A 335 -8.34 -7.87 -9.70
N MET A 336 -8.56 -6.76 -9.00
CA MET A 336 -8.12 -5.43 -9.43
C MET A 336 -6.60 -5.35 -9.60
N THR A 337 -5.84 -5.74 -8.58
CA THR A 337 -4.36 -5.61 -8.59
C THR A 337 -3.71 -6.47 -9.67
N ARG A 338 -4.28 -7.63 -10.01
CA ARG A 338 -3.84 -8.46 -11.14
C ARG A 338 -4.04 -7.82 -12.50
N THR A 339 -4.90 -6.80 -12.62
CA THR A 339 -5.02 -6.01 -13.85
C THR A 339 -3.89 -4.99 -14.03
N TRP A 340 -3.14 -4.67 -12.96
CA TRP A 340 -2.08 -3.66 -13.01
C TRP A 340 -0.77 -4.23 -13.57
N ASP A 341 -0.48 -3.88 -14.83
CA ASP A 341 0.70 -4.33 -15.57
C ASP A 341 2.02 -3.90 -14.93
N SER A 342 2.00 -2.81 -14.18
CA SER A 342 3.19 -2.28 -13.54
C SER A 342 3.84 -3.25 -12.55
N THR A 343 3.06 -4.18 -11.96
CA THR A 343 3.58 -5.27 -11.12
C THR A 343 4.50 -6.20 -11.91
N MET A 344 4.21 -6.45 -13.19
CA MET A 344 5.00 -7.32 -14.08
C MET A 344 6.41 -6.78 -14.30
N SER A 345 6.60 -5.46 -14.24
CA SER A 345 7.93 -4.82 -14.36
C SER A 345 8.89 -5.21 -13.23
N MET A 346 8.35 -5.65 -12.08
CA MET A 346 9.11 -5.95 -10.87
C MET A 346 9.25 -7.46 -10.60
N ILE A 347 8.81 -8.32 -11.51
CA ILE A 347 9.10 -9.76 -11.42
C ILE A 347 10.63 -9.97 -11.49
N PRO A 348 11.18 -10.91 -10.70
CA PRO A 348 12.60 -11.28 -10.74
C PRO A 348 13.12 -11.52 -12.16
N LYS A 349 14.22 -10.83 -12.49
CA LYS A 349 14.89 -10.87 -13.79
C LYS A 349 16.20 -11.66 -13.69
N GLY A 350 16.54 -12.37 -14.75
CA GLY A 350 17.77 -13.14 -14.88
C GLY A 350 17.73 -14.56 -14.32
N GLY A 351 16.54 -15.03 -13.91
CA GLY A 351 16.33 -16.41 -13.48
C GLY A 351 17.26 -16.87 -12.36
N ASP A 352 17.53 -18.18 -12.32
CA ASP A 352 18.33 -18.81 -11.28
C ASP A 352 19.79 -18.33 -11.29
N THR A 353 20.30 -17.86 -12.43
CA THR A 353 21.65 -17.28 -12.56
C THR A 353 21.86 -16.10 -11.61
N ILE A 354 20.83 -15.27 -11.45
CA ILE A 354 20.89 -14.07 -10.59
C ILE A 354 20.35 -14.37 -9.20
N TRP A 355 19.24 -15.08 -9.09
CA TRP A 355 18.47 -15.18 -7.84
C TRP A 355 18.78 -16.43 -7.02
N GLY A 356 19.55 -17.38 -7.56
CA GLY A 356 19.76 -18.64 -6.90
C GLY A 356 18.80 -19.73 -7.32
N GLY A 357 19.17 -20.96 -6.98
CA GLY A 357 18.39 -22.16 -7.24
C GLY A 357 17.82 -22.78 -5.97
N LEU A 358 17.54 -24.08 -6.05
CA LEU A 358 16.92 -24.81 -4.94
C LEU A 358 17.82 -24.98 -3.71
N ASP A 359 19.13 -24.90 -3.83
CA ASP A 359 20.05 -25.11 -2.69
C ASP A 359 21.07 -24.00 -2.50
N TRP A 360 21.00 -22.93 -3.29
CA TRP A 360 21.90 -21.80 -3.17
C TRP A 360 21.17 -20.49 -3.49
N SER A 361 21.63 -19.40 -2.87
CA SER A 361 21.27 -18.03 -3.24
C SER A 361 22.47 -17.11 -3.04
N PRO A 362 22.52 -15.94 -3.70
CA PRO A 362 23.61 -14.98 -3.52
C PRO A 362 23.81 -14.54 -2.07
N GLU A 363 22.76 -14.58 -1.26
CA GLU A 363 22.74 -14.19 0.15
C GLU A 363 23.20 -15.30 1.11
N GLY A 364 23.38 -16.54 0.63
CA GLY A 364 23.67 -17.71 1.45
C GLY A 364 24.96 -17.63 2.27
N ASP A 365 25.85 -16.71 1.91
CA ASP A 365 27.13 -16.45 2.59
C ASP A 365 27.10 -15.21 3.51
N PHE A 366 25.96 -14.50 3.60
CA PHE A 366 25.81 -13.35 4.48
C PHE A 366 25.17 -13.72 5.82
N ASP A 367 25.98 -13.78 6.87
CA ASP A 367 25.48 -13.79 8.25
C ASP A 367 24.79 -12.45 8.53
N CYS A 368 23.46 -12.43 8.51
CA CYS A 368 22.66 -11.29 8.94
C CYS A 368 23.02 -10.96 10.39
N CYS A 369 23.92 -9.99 10.60
CA CYS A 369 24.17 -9.42 11.91
C CYS A 369 22.91 -8.68 12.34
N ALA A 370 22.05 -9.34 13.12
CA ALA A 370 20.96 -8.68 13.81
C ALA A 370 21.55 -7.48 14.56
N ARG A 371 21.21 -6.27 14.11
CA ARG A 371 21.61 -5.03 14.78
C ARG A 371 21.11 -5.17 16.22
N LYS A 372 22.02 -5.35 17.17
CA LYS A 372 21.68 -5.33 18.60
C LYS A 372 20.87 -4.07 18.83
N LEU A 373 19.60 -4.22 19.18
CA LEU A 373 18.84 -3.14 19.78
C LEU A 373 19.70 -2.67 20.96
N LYS A 374 20.22 -1.44 20.90
CA LYS A 374 20.83 -0.81 22.06
C LYS A 374 19.71 -0.58 23.07
N ASN A 375 19.48 -1.56 23.94
CA ASN A 375 18.77 -1.30 25.18
C ASN A 375 19.71 -0.43 26.02
N ASN A 376 19.32 0.83 26.22
CA ASN A 376 19.95 1.73 27.17
C ASN A 376 19.53 1.33 28.58
N ASP A 377 19.97 0.16 29.05
CA ASP A 377 19.99 -0.15 30.47
C ASP A 377 21.42 -0.48 30.84
N ALA A 378 22.04 0.48 31.53
CA ALA A 378 23.31 0.29 32.18
C ALA A 378 23.11 -0.67 33.35
N GLN A 379 23.74 -1.85 33.32
CA GLN A 379 24.44 -2.43 34.47
C GLN A 379 25.27 -3.67 34.08
N THR A 380 26.59 -3.53 34.29
CA THR A 380 27.59 -4.53 34.72
C THR A 380 27.71 -5.88 34.01
N ALA A 381 28.83 -5.99 33.27
CA ALA A 381 29.77 -7.10 33.13
C ALA A 381 29.31 -8.55 33.40
N ASP A 382 29.49 -9.42 32.40
CA ASP A 382 30.59 -10.39 32.50
C ASP A 382 31.08 -10.86 31.11
N GLN A 383 32.39 -11.07 31.00
CA GLN A 383 33.03 -11.69 29.84
C GLN A 383 33.07 -13.20 30.03
N SER A 384 32.32 -13.96 29.25
CA SER A 384 32.75 -15.30 28.81
C SER A 384 31.77 -15.86 27.79
N GLY A 385 32.30 -16.58 26.80
CA GLY A 385 31.49 -17.29 25.82
C GLY A 385 31.69 -16.77 24.40
N LYS A 386 32.86 -17.10 23.84
CA LYS A 386 33.03 -17.31 22.40
C LYS A 386 32.22 -18.55 22.00
N GLY A 387 30.89 -18.45 22.13
CA GLY A 387 29.95 -19.47 21.69
C GLY A 387 29.53 -19.11 20.28
N SER A 388 30.08 -19.83 19.30
CA SER A 388 29.41 -19.99 18.01
C SER A 388 27.98 -20.47 18.33
N LEU A 389 27.02 -19.57 18.22
CA LEU A 389 25.61 -19.91 18.34
C LEU A 389 25.32 -20.86 17.17
N GLY A 390 25.17 -22.13 17.49
CA GLY A 390 25.11 -23.21 16.52
C GLY A 390 24.06 -22.96 15.44
N SER A 391 24.45 -23.22 14.20
CA SER A 391 23.57 -23.51 13.07
C SER A 391 22.26 -22.69 13.06
N THR A 392 22.36 -21.38 12.87
CA THR A 392 21.20 -20.62 12.39
C THR A 392 20.78 -21.29 11.08
N LYS A 393 19.61 -21.93 11.05
CA LYS A 393 19.06 -22.58 9.86
C LYS A 393 19.26 -21.65 8.66
N ARG A 394 20.12 -22.04 7.72
CA ARG A 394 20.36 -21.25 6.50
C ARG A 394 19.06 -21.27 5.69
N VAL A 395 18.35 -20.14 5.69
CA VAL A 395 17.19 -19.95 4.84
C VAL A 395 17.70 -19.80 3.41
N ASN A 396 17.25 -20.66 2.49
CA ASN A 396 17.63 -20.51 1.09
C ASN A 396 16.70 -19.49 0.41
N TYR A 397 17.24 -18.32 0.08
CA TYR A 397 16.50 -17.24 -0.57
C TYR A 397 16.30 -17.43 -2.08
N GLY A 398 16.93 -18.43 -2.70
CA GLY A 398 16.69 -18.78 -4.11
C GLY A 398 15.33 -19.43 -4.35
N ARG A 399 14.69 -19.91 -3.27
CA ARG A 399 13.32 -20.43 -3.28
C ARG A 399 12.33 -19.28 -3.07
N ILE A 400 11.81 -18.72 -4.17
CA ILE A 400 10.84 -17.61 -4.14
C ILE A 400 9.51 -18.05 -3.52
N ILE A 401 8.98 -19.20 -3.93
CA ILE A 401 7.77 -19.80 -3.35
C ILE A 401 8.11 -21.19 -2.85
N SER A 402 7.69 -21.51 -1.63
CA SER A 402 7.75 -22.86 -1.06
C SER A 402 6.40 -23.24 -0.46
N PHE A 403 5.79 -24.31 -0.97
CA PHE A 403 4.56 -24.88 -0.44
C PHE A 403 4.89 -25.82 0.73
N GLY A 404 4.84 -25.28 1.93
CA GLY A 404 5.07 -26.00 3.18
C GLY A 404 6.36 -25.56 3.88
N LYS A 405 6.28 -25.40 5.21
CA LYS A 405 7.43 -24.94 6.02
C LYS A 405 8.58 -25.94 6.01
N GLU A 406 8.27 -27.24 6.00
CA GLU A 406 9.28 -28.29 5.93
C GLU A 406 10.01 -28.28 4.58
N VAL A 407 9.26 -28.11 3.49
CA VAL A 407 9.79 -27.98 2.13
C VAL A 407 10.74 -26.80 2.02
N ALA A 408 10.46 -25.68 2.67
CA ALA A 408 11.34 -24.52 2.69
C ALA A 408 12.70 -24.82 3.36
N ASP A 409 12.74 -25.71 4.35
CA ASP A 409 13.92 -26.01 5.18
C ASP A 409 14.75 -27.21 4.69
N ILE A 410 14.14 -28.20 4.01
CA ILE A 410 14.85 -29.42 3.58
C ILE A 410 15.68 -29.22 2.32
N HIS A 411 16.77 -29.99 2.18
CA HIS A 411 17.62 -30.01 0.98
C HIS A 411 16.83 -30.52 -0.24
N SER A 412 17.10 -30.00 -1.45
CA SER A 412 16.35 -30.31 -2.68
C SER A 412 16.25 -31.80 -3.00
N SER A 413 17.29 -32.58 -2.68
CA SER A 413 17.34 -34.03 -2.91
C SER A 413 16.26 -34.82 -2.14
N LYS A 414 15.62 -34.20 -1.15
CA LYS A 414 14.52 -34.80 -0.36
C LYS A 414 13.15 -34.27 -0.79
N ILE A 415 13.09 -33.37 -1.76
CA ILE A 415 11.86 -32.76 -2.25
C ILE A 415 11.40 -33.55 -3.48
N GLU A 416 10.28 -34.26 -3.34
CA GLU A 416 9.60 -34.83 -4.49
C GLU A 416 8.82 -33.72 -5.21
N ARG A 417 9.12 -33.53 -6.49
CA ARG A 417 8.53 -32.47 -7.33
C ARG A 417 7.86 -33.10 -8.53
N VAL A 418 6.58 -32.82 -8.71
CA VAL A 418 5.83 -33.24 -9.90
C VAL A 418 5.76 -32.06 -10.85
N ASP A 419 6.18 -32.24 -12.10
CA ASP A 419 6.16 -31.16 -13.09
C ASP A 419 4.71 -30.78 -13.45
N PHE A 420 4.39 -29.50 -13.39
CA PHE A 420 3.05 -28.97 -13.64
C PHE A 420 2.86 -28.54 -15.10
N ARG A 421 3.93 -28.38 -15.89
CA ARG A 421 3.85 -27.81 -17.25
C ARG A 421 2.98 -28.62 -18.23
N GLY A 422 2.79 -29.92 -17.96
CA GLY A 422 1.91 -30.80 -18.72
C GLY A 422 0.59 -31.14 -18.02
N ALA A 423 0.29 -30.53 -16.87
CA ALA A 423 -0.91 -30.85 -16.11
C ALA A 423 -2.16 -30.23 -16.75
N ILE A 424 -3.27 -30.94 -16.67
CA ILE A 424 -4.58 -30.41 -17.05
C ILE A 424 -5.06 -29.50 -15.90
N LYS A 425 -5.41 -28.25 -16.22
CA LYS A 425 -5.90 -27.29 -15.20
C LYS A 425 -7.18 -27.75 -14.50
N GLY A 426 -8.04 -28.47 -15.23
CA GLY A 426 -9.43 -28.69 -14.86
C GLY A 426 -10.23 -27.38 -14.89
N ASP A 427 -11.56 -27.49 -14.92
CA ASP A 427 -12.44 -26.32 -15.00
C ASP A 427 -13.14 -26.06 -13.66
N ASN A 428 -13.16 -24.79 -13.25
CA ASN A 428 -14.03 -24.31 -12.19
C ASN A 428 -15.29 -23.66 -12.80
N LEU A 429 -16.45 -24.32 -12.65
CA LEU A 429 -17.77 -23.79 -13.01
C LEU A 429 -18.24 -22.76 -11.98
N ILE A 430 -17.69 -21.54 -12.01
CA ILE A 430 -18.22 -20.42 -11.20
C ILE A 430 -19.11 -19.56 -12.09
N ASN A 431 -20.35 -19.37 -11.63
CA ASN A 431 -21.40 -18.59 -12.30
C ASN A 431 -20.90 -17.15 -12.53
N THR A 432 -20.57 -16.80 -13.77
CA THR A 432 -20.08 -15.47 -14.15
C THR A 432 -21.21 -14.46 -14.10
N THR A 433 -21.38 -13.77 -12.97
CA THR A 433 -22.18 -12.54 -12.94
C THR A 433 -21.46 -11.44 -13.71
N LYS A 434 -22.20 -10.76 -14.58
CA LYS A 434 -21.74 -9.79 -15.60
C LYS A 434 -21.02 -8.52 -15.06
N CYS A 435 -20.79 -8.42 -13.75
CA CYS A 435 -20.27 -7.23 -13.06
C CYS A 435 -18.98 -7.49 -12.25
N ASP A 436 -18.35 -8.66 -12.38
CA ASP A 436 -17.12 -8.99 -11.65
C ASP A 436 -15.87 -8.83 -12.54
N VAL A 437 -14.83 -8.19 -12.00
CA VAL A 437 -13.49 -8.12 -12.61
C VAL A 437 -12.94 -9.54 -12.74
N TRP A 438 -13.01 -10.08 -13.95
CA TRP A 438 -12.64 -11.45 -14.25
C TRP A 438 -11.12 -11.61 -14.30
N THR A 439 -10.56 -12.75 -13.88
CA THR A 439 -9.14 -13.08 -14.11
C THR A 439 -8.98 -14.60 -14.26
N GLU A 440 -8.03 -15.05 -15.07
CA GLU A 440 -7.79 -16.47 -15.43
C GLU A 440 -7.47 -17.36 -14.22
N TYR A 441 -7.01 -16.77 -13.13
CA TYR A 441 -6.81 -17.45 -11.84
C TYR A 441 -8.07 -18.20 -11.35
N HIS A 442 -9.27 -17.79 -11.79
CA HIS A 442 -10.54 -18.43 -11.40
C HIS A 442 -10.91 -19.62 -12.26
N GLU A 443 -10.32 -19.77 -13.45
CA GLU A 443 -10.59 -20.90 -14.34
C GLU A 443 -9.95 -22.19 -13.81
N MET A 444 -8.86 -22.07 -13.04
CA MET A 444 -8.08 -23.20 -12.58
C MET A 444 -8.84 -24.08 -11.58
N GLY A 445 -9.19 -25.29 -12.00
CA GLY A 445 -9.79 -26.32 -11.16
C GLY A 445 -8.85 -26.88 -10.08
N ILE A 446 -9.39 -27.77 -9.24
CA ILE A 446 -8.65 -28.41 -8.14
C ILE A 446 -7.42 -29.17 -8.64
N GLU A 447 -7.49 -29.76 -9.83
CA GLU A 447 -6.37 -30.48 -10.45
C GLU A 447 -5.19 -29.57 -10.76
N GLY A 448 -5.44 -28.40 -11.36
CA GLY A 448 -4.42 -27.38 -11.61
C GLY A 448 -3.83 -26.82 -10.32
N VAL A 449 -4.66 -26.53 -9.31
CA VAL A 449 -4.20 -26.09 -7.98
C VAL A 449 -3.28 -27.15 -7.36
N LYS A 450 -3.65 -28.42 -7.46
CA LYS A 450 -2.85 -29.54 -6.95
C LYS A 450 -1.53 -29.66 -7.69
N ALA A 451 -1.53 -29.58 -9.03
CA ALA A 451 -0.31 -29.61 -9.83
C ALA A 451 0.67 -28.49 -9.43
N VAL A 452 0.17 -27.27 -9.24
CA VAL A 452 0.97 -26.14 -8.78
C VAL A 452 1.55 -26.39 -7.38
N ALA A 453 0.74 -26.92 -6.45
CA ALA A 453 1.18 -27.23 -5.10
C ALA A 453 2.15 -28.43 -5.03
N ASP A 454 2.05 -29.38 -5.96
CA ASP A 454 2.87 -30.59 -6.02
C ASP A 454 4.23 -30.39 -6.71
N TYR A 455 4.44 -29.25 -7.37
CA TYR A 455 5.78 -28.80 -7.75
C TYR A 455 6.64 -28.35 -6.55
N LYS A 456 5.98 -28.06 -5.41
CA LYS A 456 6.52 -27.71 -4.09
C LYS A 456 7.32 -26.41 -4.00
N VAL A 457 8.28 -26.17 -4.89
CA VAL A 457 9.22 -25.05 -4.81
C VAL A 457 9.39 -24.38 -6.17
N TYR A 458 9.28 -23.05 -6.18
CA TYR A 458 9.52 -22.22 -7.35
C TYR A 458 10.70 -21.27 -7.12
N THR A 459 11.64 -21.32 -8.04
CA THR A 459 12.78 -20.40 -8.18
C THR A 459 12.46 -19.31 -9.21
N ALA A 460 13.35 -18.33 -9.38
CA ALA A 460 13.22 -17.29 -10.40
C ALA A 460 13.14 -17.86 -11.84
N GLY A 461 13.79 -18.99 -12.12
CA GLY A 461 13.72 -19.66 -13.41
C GLY A 461 12.38 -20.35 -13.69
N SER A 462 11.72 -20.87 -12.65
CA SER A 462 10.44 -21.58 -12.80
C SER A 462 9.20 -20.69 -12.61
N ILE A 463 9.36 -19.46 -12.12
CA ILE A 463 8.22 -18.63 -11.76
C ILE A 463 7.47 -18.07 -12.96
N LEU A 464 8.18 -17.80 -14.06
CA LEU A 464 7.55 -17.38 -15.32
C LEU A 464 6.70 -18.51 -15.90
N ASP A 465 7.17 -19.76 -15.81
CA ASP A 465 6.38 -20.93 -16.21
C ASP A 465 5.14 -21.09 -15.34
N LEU A 466 5.26 -20.85 -14.02
CA LEU A 466 4.11 -20.87 -13.12
C LEU A 466 3.09 -19.81 -13.52
N LEU A 467 3.52 -18.58 -13.78
CA LEU A 467 2.63 -17.49 -14.17
C LEU A 467 1.99 -17.75 -15.54
N ASN A 468 2.73 -18.29 -16.50
CA ASN A 468 2.20 -18.69 -17.81
C ASN A 468 1.18 -19.82 -17.67
N PHE A 469 1.45 -20.78 -16.80
CA PHE A 469 0.48 -21.81 -16.47
C PHE A 469 -0.76 -21.19 -15.85
N VAL A 470 -0.65 -20.38 -14.79
CA VAL A 470 -1.84 -19.90 -14.05
C VAL A 470 -2.63 -18.82 -14.79
N ALA A 471 -1.96 -17.85 -15.41
CA ALA A 471 -2.56 -16.66 -16.01
C ALA A 471 -1.92 -16.29 -17.37
N PRO A 472 -2.17 -17.09 -18.42
CA PRO A 472 -1.52 -16.91 -19.72
C PRO A 472 -1.85 -15.60 -20.44
N LYS A 473 -3.08 -15.06 -20.34
CA LYS A 473 -3.41 -13.74 -20.91
C LYS A 473 -2.72 -12.60 -20.17
N LEU A 474 -2.64 -12.68 -18.83
CA LEU A 474 -1.84 -11.74 -18.04
C LEU A 474 -0.38 -11.75 -18.50
N MET A 475 0.20 -12.94 -18.67
CA MET A 475 1.58 -13.08 -19.17
C MET A 475 1.73 -12.56 -20.59
N ALA A 476 0.82 -12.90 -21.51
CA ALA A 476 0.86 -12.40 -22.89
C ALA A 476 0.84 -10.86 -22.95
N ARG A 477 0.00 -10.23 -22.12
CA ARG A 477 -0.06 -8.77 -21.98
C ARG A 477 1.22 -8.19 -21.37
N GLY A 478 1.74 -8.82 -20.32
CA GLY A 478 2.99 -8.43 -19.67
C GLY A 478 4.21 -8.55 -20.60
N ASP A 479 4.35 -9.66 -21.32
CA ASP A 479 5.48 -10.02 -22.18
C ASP A 479 5.57 -9.16 -23.46
N ALA A 480 4.47 -8.51 -23.82
CA ALA A 480 4.45 -7.47 -24.85
C ALA A 480 5.21 -6.20 -24.42
N HIS A 481 5.30 -5.95 -23.10
CA HIS A 481 5.85 -4.72 -22.55
C HIS A 481 7.08 -4.89 -21.66
N PHE A 482 7.30 -6.08 -21.12
CA PHE A 482 8.37 -6.35 -20.16
C PHE A 482 9.17 -7.58 -20.56
N SER A 483 10.38 -7.63 -20.02
CA SER A 483 11.30 -8.74 -20.19
C SER A 483 11.98 -9.05 -18.86
N HIS A 484 12.32 -10.33 -18.68
CA HIS A 484 12.84 -10.87 -17.42
C HIS A 484 14.08 -11.73 -17.65
N GLY A 485 14.63 -11.72 -18.87
CA GLY A 485 15.75 -12.54 -19.29
C GLY A 485 17.11 -11.93 -18.97
N ILE A 486 18.14 -12.53 -19.57
CA ILE A 486 19.51 -12.02 -19.65
C ILE A 486 19.89 -12.02 -21.13
N ALA A 487 20.51 -10.94 -21.61
CA ALA A 487 21.01 -10.92 -22.96
C ALA A 487 22.25 -11.81 -23.12
N GLU A 488 22.21 -12.71 -24.10
CA GLU A 488 23.40 -13.44 -24.55
C GLU A 488 24.34 -12.50 -25.32
N ASN A 489 23.77 -11.59 -26.11
CA ASN A 489 24.48 -10.57 -26.86
C ASN A 489 23.68 -9.27 -26.89
N LEU A 490 24.14 -8.24 -26.16
CA LEU A 490 23.48 -6.93 -26.09
C LEU A 490 23.44 -6.17 -27.43
N ASP A 491 24.24 -6.58 -28.42
CA ASP A 491 24.23 -5.99 -29.76
C ASP A 491 23.16 -6.60 -30.69
N ASP A 492 22.37 -7.56 -30.21
CA ASP A 492 21.22 -8.10 -30.96
C ASP A 492 20.15 -7.01 -31.17
N PRO A 493 19.74 -6.71 -32.43
CA PRO A 493 18.75 -5.67 -32.74
C PRO A 493 17.42 -5.82 -32.01
N LYS A 494 17.05 -7.02 -31.54
CA LYS A 494 15.81 -7.19 -30.76
C LYS A 494 15.77 -6.33 -29.50
N TYR A 495 16.93 -6.04 -28.89
CA TYR A 495 17.04 -5.22 -27.68
C TYR A 495 16.79 -3.72 -27.94
N GLU A 496 16.65 -3.32 -29.21
CA GLU A 496 16.15 -1.99 -29.58
C GLU A 496 14.63 -1.85 -29.34
N HIS A 497 13.90 -2.94 -29.07
CA HIS A 497 12.47 -2.87 -28.77
C HIS A 497 12.21 -2.43 -27.32
N TYR A 498 11.20 -1.57 -27.11
CA TYR A 498 10.91 -0.95 -25.81
C TYR A 498 10.64 -1.93 -24.66
N LYS A 499 10.25 -3.18 -24.97
CA LYS A 499 10.01 -4.23 -23.95
C LYS A 499 11.26 -4.58 -23.14
N TYR A 500 12.44 -4.28 -23.68
CA TYR A 500 13.72 -4.58 -23.05
C TYR A 500 14.25 -3.42 -22.21
N TRP A 501 13.81 -2.19 -22.48
CA TRP A 501 14.38 -0.95 -21.93
C TRP A 501 14.25 -0.74 -20.43
N SER A 502 13.40 -1.54 -19.76
CA SER A 502 13.29 -1.57 -18.30
C SER A 502 14.04 -2.72 -17.64
N ASN A 503 14.63 -3.62 -18.42
CA ASN A 503 15.48 -4.70 -17.94
C ASN A 503 16.97 -4.33 -18.12
N PRO A 504 17.70 -4.03 -17.03
CA PRO A 504 19.13 -3.68 -17.12
C PRO A 504 20.02 -4.86 -17.55
N LEU A 505 19.50 -6.09 -17.59
CA LEU A 505 20.22 -7.27 -18.11
C LEU A 505 20.06 -7.46 -19.62
N GLU A 506 19.18 -6.68 -20.24
CA GLU A 506 18.81 -6.77 -21.67
C GLU A 506 18.82 -5.40 -22.35
N THR A 507 19.46 -4.41 -21.72
CA THR A 507 19.54 -3.03 -22.20
C THR A 507 20.98 -2.54 -22.13
N LYS A 508 21.45 -1.98 -23.24
CA LYS A 508 22.81 -1.45 -23.40
C LYS A 508 23.03 -0.11 -22.72
#